data_AF-A0A7J2J603-F1
#
_entry.id   AF-A0A7J2J603-F1
#
_cell.length_a   1.000
_cell.length_b   1.000
_cell.length_c   1.000
_cell.angle_alpha   90.00
_cell.angle_beta   90.00
_cell.angle_gamma   90.00
#
_symmetry.space_group_name_H-M   'P 1'
#
loop_
_entity.id
_entity.type
_entity.pdbx_description
1 polymer ?
#
loop_
_entity_poly.entity_id
_entity_poly.type
_entity_poly.pdbx_seq_one_letter_code
_entity_poly.pdbx_strand_id
1 'polypeptide(L)' 'MTKGKVLKIACGTGRVYLELLKEGIYAYGIDISRNMLKVLVEKARRLRLTPKVIRADMRKFRFNTKFSLIQTRDGLDN' A
#
# COMPACT_ATOMS: atom_id res chain seq x y z
N MET A 1 -16.38 -6.14 0.55
CA MET A 1 -15.68 -5.01 -0.12
C MET A 1 -15.77 -3.77 0.76
N THR A 2 -14.65 -3.15 1.11
CA THR A 2 -14.64 -1.94 1.95
C THR A 2 -15.06 -0.72 1.12
N LYS A 3 -16.09 0.01 1.52
CA LYS A 3 -16.51 1.27 0.85
C LYS A 3 -15.60 2.46 1.25
N GLY A 4 -14.29 2.38 1.00
CA GLY A 4 -13.40 3.53 1.20
C GLY A 4 -11.91 3.24 1.12
N LYS A 5 -11.09 4.27 1.43
CA LYS A 5 -9.63 4.25 1.24
C LYS A 5 -8.97 3.27 2.20
N VAL A 6 -8.02 2.48 1.70
CA VAL A 6 -7.20 1.55 2.50
C VAL A 6 -5.79 2.11 2.66
N LEU A 7 -5.20 1.97 3.85
CA LEU A 7 -3.78 2.22 4.08
C LEU A 7 -3.05 0.90 4.38
N LYS A 8 -2.02 0.57 3.60
CA LYS A 8 -1.05 -0.49 3.91
C LYS A 8 0.20 0.11 4.54
N ILE A 9 0.44 -0.23 5.80
CA ILE A 9 1.67 0.12 6.52
C ILE A 9 2.68 -1.01 6.34
N ALA A 10 3.95 -0.67 6.13
CA ALA A 10 5.01 -1.61 5.75
C ALA A 10 4.62 -2.40 4.48
N CYS A 11 4.21 -1.68 3.43
CA CYS A 11 3.67 -2.30 2.22
C CYS A 11 4.71 -3.10 1.41
N GLY A 12 6.00 -3.00 1.74
CA GLY A 12 7.07 -3.77 1.13
C GLY A 12 7.10 -3.62 -0.40
N THR A 13 7.30 -4.74 -1.10
CA THR A 13 7.23 -4.78 -2.58
C THR A 13 5.80 -4.87 -3.11
N GLY A 14 4.81 -4.76 -2.23
CA GLY A 14 3.41 -4.57 -2.58
C GLY A 14 2.61 -5.83 -2.84
N ARG A 15 2.93 -7.00 -2.25
CA ARG A 15 2.18 -8.25 -2.50
C ARG A 15 0.67 -8.05 -2.35
N VAL A 16 0.19 -7.70 -1.15
CA VAL A 16 -1.24 -7.44 -0.92
C VAL A 16 -1.66 -6.08 -1.49
N TYR A 17 -0.80 -5.07 -1.41
CA TYR A 17 -1.10 -3.72 -1.90
C TYR A 17 -1.49 -3.70 -3.38
N LEU A 18 -0.79 -4.45 -4.22
CA LEU A 18 -1.06 -4.50 -5.66
C LEU A 18 -2.34 -5.28 -5.97
N GLU A 19 -2.66 -6.33 -5.21
CA GLU A 19 -3.95 -7.03 -5.37
C GLU A 19 -5.13 -6.11 -5.04
N LEU A 20 -5.02 -5.32 -3.96
CA LEU A 20 -6.04 -4.29 -3.65
C LEU A 20 -6.25 -3.33 -4.84
N LEU A 21 -5.17 -2.87 -5.47
CA LEU A 21 -5.28 -1.99 -6.64
C LEU A 21 -5.92 -2.70 -7.84
N LYS A 22 -5.61 -3.98 -8.08
CA LYS A 22 -6.23 -4.78 -9.16
C LYS A 22 -7.74 -4.94 -8.96
N GLU A 23 -8.19 -5.05 -7.72
CA GLU A 23 -9.61 -5.10 -7.35
C GLU A 23 -10.30 -3.73 -7.41
N GLY A 24 -9.60 -2.67 -7.84
CA GLY A 24 -10.14 -1.31 -7.93
C GLY A 24 -10.24 -0.60 -6.58
N ILE A 25 -9.62 -1.14 -5.52
CA ILE A 25 -9.63 -0.52 -4.19
C ILE A 25 -8.65 0.65 -4.17
N TYR A 26 -9.12 1.80 -3.67
CA TYR A 26 -8.28 2.98 -3.47
C TYR A 26 -7.31 2.77 -2.31
N ALA A 27 -6.09 2.36 -2.61
CA ALA A 27 -5.07 2.03 -1.60
C ALA A 27 -3.90 3.01 -1.56
N TYR A 28 -3.51 3.40 -0.35
CA TYR A 28 -2.27 4.09 -0.02
C TYR A 28 -1.30 3.10 0.61
N GLY A 29 0.00 3.29 0.37
CA GLY A 29 1.05 2.46 0.97
C GLY A 29 2.14 3.31 1.62
N ILE A 30 2.64 2.89 2.77
CA ILE A 30 3.87 3.43 3.35
C ILE A 30 4.87 2.33 3.64
N ASP A 31 6.14 2.62 3.42
CA ASP A 31 7.25 1.75 3.82
C ASP A 31 8.49 2.60 4.15
N ILE A 32 9.33 2.11 5.05
CA ILE A 32 10.59 2.79 5.41
C ILE A 32 11.66 2.59 4.32
N SER A 33 11.59 1.47 3.58
CA SER A 33 12.58 1.05 2.60
C SER A 33 12.32 1.63 1.23
N ARG A 34 13.20 2.54 0.79
CA ARG A 34 13.16 3.10 -0.56
C ARG A 34 13.30 2.03 -1.65
N ASN A 35 14.12 0.99 -1.41
CA ASN A 35 14.37 -0.07 -2.38
C ASN A 35 13.12 -0.94 -2.58
N MET A 36 12.38 -1.26 -1.51
CA MET A 36 11.13 -2.02 -1.60
C MET A 36 10.07 -1.24 -2.40
N LEU A 37 9.97 0.07 -2.15
CA LEU A 37 9.06 0.93 -2.89
C LEU A 37 9.42 1.04 -4.39
N LYS A 38 10.70 1.05 -4.75
CA LYS A 38 11.12 1.00 -6.17
C LYS A 38 10.59 -0.27 -6.85
N VAL A 39 10.79 -1.43 -6.23
CA VAL A 39 10.29 -2.71 -6.75
C VAL A 39 8.76 -2.71 -6.86
N LEU A 40 8.05 -2.15 -5.86
CA LEU A 40 6.60 -2.01 -5.89
C LEU A 40 6.14 -1.17 -7.09
N VAL A 41 6.76 0.01 -7.30
CA VAL A 41 6.43 0.91 -8.41
C VAL A 41 6.69 0.24 -9.77
N GLU A 42 7.80 -0.48 -9.91
CA GLU A 42 8.09 -1.25 -11.13
C GLU A 42 7.04 -2.34 -11.40
N LYS A 43 6.63 -3.09 -10.37
CA LYS A 43 5.56 -4.09 -10.47
C LYS A 43 4.24 -3.43 -10.86
N ALA A 44 3.87 -2.31 -10.22
CA ALA A 44 2.66 -1.57 -10.53
C ALA A 44 2.65 -1.08 -11.98
N ARG A 45 3.78 -0.56 -12.48
CA ARG A 45 3.93 -0.13 -13.87
C ARG A 45 3.70 -1.29 -14.85
N ARG A 46 4.30 -2.46 -14.61
CA ARG A 46 4.07 -3.66 -15.44
C ARG A 46 2.60 -4.10 -15.47
N LEU A 47 1.90 -3.89 -14.36
CA LEU A 47 0.48 -4.20 -14.21
C LEU A 47 -0.46 -3.07 -14.66
N ARG A 48 0.08 -1.95 -15.16
CA ARG A 48 -0.69 -0.73 -15.52
C ARG A 48 -1.53 -0.17 -14.35
N LEU A 49 -1.03 -0.32 -13.13
CA LEU A 49 -1.64 0.20 -11.91
C LEU A 49 -1.00 1.54 -11.52
N THR A 50 -1.77 2.40 -10.84
CA THR A 50 -1.29 3.69 -10.35
C THR A 50 -1.10 3.67 -8.83
N PRO A 51 0.12 3.37 -8.32
CA PRO A 51 0.35 3.25 -6.89
C PRO A 51 0.43 4.62 -6.22
N LYS A 52 -0.19 4.75 -5.03
CA LYS A 52 -0.05 5.88 -4.11
C LYS A 52 0.80 5.47 -2.91
N VAL A 53 2.11 5.38 -3.12
CA VAL A 53 3.06 4.95 -2.08
C VAL A 53 4.01 6.06 -1.66
N ILE A 54 4.32 6.12 -0.37
CA ILE A 54 5.19 7.15 0.22
C ILE A 54 6.24 6.46 1.09
N ARG A 55 7.49 6.92 1.02
CA ARG A 55 8.51 6.49 1.98
C ARG A 55 8.27 7.19 3.31
N ALA A 56 7.99 6.43 4.37
CA ALA A 56 7.72 6.99 5.70
C ALA A 56 8.07 6.01 6.81
N ASP A 57 8.45 6.56 7.98
CA ASP A 57 8.54 5.80 9.23
C ASP A 57 7.13 5.64 9.82
N MET A 58 6.70 4.40 10.06
CA MET A 58 5.38 4.12 10.61
C MET A 58 5.16 4.70 12.02
N ARG A 59 6.22 5.10 12.72
CA ARG A 59 6.14 5.75 14.03
C ARG A 59 5.87 7.25 13.94
N LYS A 60 6.04 7.87 12.77
CA LYS A 60 6.05 9.34 12.61
C LYS A 60 5.23 9.87 11.41
N PHE A 61 4.51 9.00 10.70
CA PHE A 61 3.75 9.42 9.53
C PHE A 61 2.47 10.20 9.89
N ARG A 62 2.02 11.07 8.98
CA ARG A 62 0.76 11.81 9.09
C ARG A 62 0.02 11.78 7.76
N PHE A 63 -1.30 11.65 7.81
CA PHE A 63 -2.19 11.79 6.67
C PHE A 63 -3.30 12.79 7.00
N ASN A 64 -3.64 13.66 6.05
CA ASN A 64 -4.78 14.57 6.14
C ASN A 64 -6.07 13.95 5.59
N THR A 65 -6.17 12.61 5.59
CA THR A 65 -7.36 11.86 5.15
C THR A 65 -7.65 10.74 6.14
N LYS A 66 -8.92 10.37 6.26
CA LYS A 66 -9.33 9.15 6.97
C LYS A 66 -9.23 7.94 6.05
N PHE A 67 -9.01 6.78 6.66
CA PHE A 67 -9.00 5.47 6.01
C PHE A 67 -10.11 4.63 6.59
N SER A 68 -10.79 3.86 5.75
CA SER A 68 -11.81 2.90 6.18
C SER A 68 -11.18 1.64 6.76
N LEU A 69 -9.94 1.34 6.36
CA LEU A 69 -9.17 0.21 6.85
C LEU A 69 -7.68 0.54 6.82
N ILE A 70 -6.99 0.19 7.90
CA ILE A 70 -5.53 0.26 8.01
C ILE A 70 -5.04 -1.16 8.26
N GLN A 71 -4.09 -1.64 7.45
CA GLN A 71 -3.50 -2.96 7.61
C GLN A 71 -1.98 -2.85 7.71
N THR A 72 -1.40 -3.51 8.71
CA THR A 72 0.05 -3.53 9.00
C THR A 72 0.70 -4.88 8.69
N ARG A 73 -0.09 -5.92 8.42
CA ARG A 73 0.41 -7.26 8.08
C ARG A 73 0.27 -7.54 6.59
N ASP A 74 1.14 -8.40 6.08
CA ASP A 74 0.83 -9.20 4.90
C ASP A 74 -0.29 -10.17 5.31
N GLY A 75 -1.35 -10.27 4.51
CA GLY A 75 -2.50 -11.15 4.75
C GLY A 75 -2.10 -12.60 4.55
N LEU A 76 -1.23 -13.11 5.42
CA LEU A 76 -1.00 -14.53 5.60
C LEU A 76 -2.28 -15.09 6.21
N ASP A 77 -3.06 -15.76 5.37
CA ASP A 77 -4.00 -16.77 5.79
C ASP A 77 -3.23 -17.83 6.59
N ASN A 78 -3.65 -18.01 7.85
CA ASN A 78 -3.58 -19.25 8.60
C ASN A 78 -4.87 -19.31 9.43
#